data_AF-A0A382LHS6-F1
#
_entry.id   AF-A0A382LHS6-F1
#
_cell.length_a   1.000
_cell.length_b   1.000
_cell.length_c   1.000
_cell.angle_alpha   90.00
_cell.angle_beta   90.00
_cell.angle_gamma   90.00
#
_symmetry.space_group_name_H-M   'P 1'
#
loop_
_entity.id
_entity.type
_entity.pdbx_description
1 polymer ?
#
loop_
_entity_poly.entity_id
_entity_poly.type
_entity_poly.pdbx_seq_one_letter_code
_entity_poly.pdbx_strand_id
1 'polypeptide(L)'
;MKEITLNQNQFFEVDKISNGSYHPLNGFMTENEFYSVIENYVLPDGRLFSIPIILDITKESANDLKINSNVKLLYDNNEIGEILV
;
A
#
# COMPACT_ATOMS: atom_id res chain seq x y z
N MET A 1 -15.02 -4.88 10.40
CA MET A 1 -14.00 -4.29 9.50
C MET A 1 -13.26 -5.46 8.88
N LYS A 2 -12.91 -5.42 7.58
CA LYS A 2 -12.09 -6.49 6.99
C LYS A 2 -10.65 -6.35 7.48
N GLU A 3 -9.90 -7.44 7.44
CA GLU A 3 -8.54 -7.53 7.98
C GLU A 3 -7.64 -8.20 6.94
N ILE A 4 -6.42 -7.70 6.80
CA ILE A 4 -5.37 -8.30 5.97
C ILE A 4 -4.19 -8.60 6.90
N THR A 5 -3.82 -9.88 7.00
CA THR A 5 -2.61 -10.32 7.69
C THR A 5 -1.41 -10.15 6.77
N LEU A 6 -0.48 -9.32 7.20
CA LEU A 6 0.74 -9.00 6.48
C LEU A 6 1.82 -10.05 6.72
N ASN A 7 2.60 -10.32 5.69
CA ASN A 7 3.91 -10.95 5.87
C ASN A 7 4.96 -9.91 6.32
N GLN A 8 6.16 -10.40 6.68
CA GLN A 8 7.22 -9.54 7.20
C GLN A 8 7.67 -8.45 6.22
N ASN A 9 7.74 -8.74 4.92
CA ASN A 9 8.15 -7.75 3.92
C ASN A 9 7.09 -6.66 3.80
N GLN A 10 5.81 -7.03 3.74
CA GLN A 10 4.70 -6.08 3.69
C GLN A 10 4.66 -5.20 4.94
N PHE A 11 4.91 -5.78 6.12
CA PHE A 11 5.05 -5.01 7.36
C PHE A 11 6.16 -3.96 7.26
N PHE A 12 7.34 -4.32 6.72
CA PHE A 12 8.41 -3.36 6.51
C PHE A 12 8.07 -2.27 5.49
N GLU A 13 7.28 -2.57 4.45
CA GLU A 13 6.78 -1.54 3.55
C GLU A 13 5.85 -0.56 4.28
N VAL A 14 4.95 -1.06 5.13
CA VAL A 14 4.08 -0.21 5.97
C VAL A 14 4.91 0.65 6.93
N ASP A 15 5.94 0.10 7.57
CA ASP A 15 6.83 0.85 8.47
C ASP A 15 7.55 1.99 7.73
N LYS A 16 8.10 1.72 6.54
CA LYS A 16 8.76 2.72 5.70
C LYS A 16 7.82 3.81 5.17
N ILE A 17 6.57 3.46 4.86
CA ILE A 17 5.54 4.46 4.54
C ILE A 17 5.29 5.34 5.78
N SER A 18 5.04 4.69 6.92
CA SER A 18 4.63 5.36 8.17
C SER A 18 5.70 6.29 8.74
N ASN A 19 6.98 5.92 8.61
CA ASN A 19 8.11 6.73 9.08
C ASN A 19 8.59 7.77 8.04
N GLY A 20 7.97 7.82 6.86
CA GLY A 20 8.31 8.78 5.80
C GLY A 20 9.54 8.42 4.97
N SER A 21 10.10 7.22 5.10
CA SER A 21 11.21 6.74 4.23
C SER A 21 10.83 6.74 2.75
N TYR A 22 9.54 6.58 2.44
CA TYR A 22 9.02 6.70 1.08
C TYR A 22 8.36 8.05 0.79
N HIS A 23 8.74 9.12 1.50
CA HIS A 23 8.27 10.45 1.13
C HIS A 23 8.52 10.68 -0.37
N PRO A 24 7.47 11.00 -1.14
CA PRO A 24 6.23 11.64 -0.68
C PRO A 24 4.98 10.76 -0.58
N LEU A 25 5.11 9.44 -0.64
CA LEU A 25 3.98 8.53 -0.49
C LEU A 25 3.37 8.61 0.92
N ASN A 26 2.05 8.60 0.98
CA ASN A 26 1.27 8.54 2.24
C ASN A 26 0.55 7.19 2.42
N GLY A 27 0.80 6.25 1.51
CA GLY A 27 0.15 4.94 1.43
C GLY A 27 0.76 4.11 0.32
N PHE A 28 0.23 2.91 0.10
CA PHE A 28 0.55 2.13 -1.09
C PHE A 28 0.05 2.85 -2.35
N MET A 29 0.74 2.64 -3.47
CA MET A 29 0.40 3.29 -4.73
C MET A 29 -0.98 2.87 -5.23
N THR A 30 -1.76 3.87 -5.64
CA THR A 30 -2.93 3.68 -6.51
C THR A 30 -2.51 3.13 -7.87
N GLU A 31 -3.47 2.63 -8.65
CA GLU A 31 -3.23 2.17 -10.03
C GLU A 31 -2.57 3.26 -10.89
N ASN A 32 -3.04 4.50 -10.78
CA ASN A 32 -2.49 5.64 -11.53
C ASN A 32 -1.04 5.94 -11.14
N GLU A 33 -0.73 5.92 -9.84
CA GLU A 33 0.65 6.12 -9.36
C GLU A 33 1.57 4.98 -9.79
N PHE A 34 1.09 3.74 -9.72
CA PHE A 34 1.83 2.56 -10.16
C PHE A 34 2.24 2.67 -11.64
N TYR A 35 1.28 2.89 -12.54
CA TYR A 35 1.58 3.01 -13.97
C TYR A 35 2.47 4.22 -14.29
N SER A 36 2.24 5.37 -13.62
CA SER A 36 3.09 6.55 -13.79
C SER A 36 4.55 6.26 -13.42
N VAL A 37 4.79 5.56 -12.31
CA VAL A 37 6.14 5.19 -11.86
C VAL A 37 6.79 4.19 -12.80
N ILE A 38 6.06 3.16 -13.24
CA ILE A 38 6.58 2.14 -14.16
C ILE A 38 6.96 2.73 -15.52
N GLU A 39 6.14 3.63 -16.06
CA GLU A 39 6.35 4.17 -17.41
C GLU A 39 7.29 5.38 -17.43
N ASN A 40 7.23 6.23 -16.39
CA ASN A 40 7.83 7.55 -16.42
C ASN A 40 8.79 7.84 -15.25
N TYR A 41 8.95 6.94 -14.28
CA TYR A 41 9.77 7.13 -13.08
C TYR A 41 9.39 8.38 -12.25
N VAL A 42 8.12 8.80 -12.36
CA VAL A 42 7.56 9.92 -11.62
C VAL A 42 6.19 9.56 -11.07
N LEU A 43 5.81 10.20 -9.97
CA LEU A 43 4.43 10.25 -9.51
C LEU A 43 3.60 11.13 -10.43
N PRO A 44 2.25 11.02 -10.39
CA PRO A 44 1.36 11.82 -11.25
C PRO A 44 1.52 13.34 -11.11
N ASP A 45 2.08 13.81 -10.00
CA ASP A 45 2.39 15.22 -9.75
C ASP A 45 3.79 15.66 -10.24
N GLY A 46 4.52 14.78 -10.92
CA GLY A 46 5.82 15.04 -11.52
C GLY A 46 7.02 14.86 -10.58
N ARG A 47 6.81 14.50 -9.30
CA ARG A 47 7.92 14.19 -8.39
C ARG A 47 8.59 12.86 -8.78
N LEU A 48 9.91 12.81 -8.74
CA LEU A 48 10.68 11.60 -9.05
C LEU A 48 10.38 10.49 -8.04
N PHE A 49 10.03 9.31 -8.55
CA PHE A 49 9.90 8.08 -7.77
C PHE A 49 10.04 6.89 -8.72
N SER A 50 11.02 6.02 -8.47
CA SER A 50 11.46 5.02 -9.47
C SER A 50 11.11 3.58 -9.12
N ILE A 51 10.50 3.32 -7.97
CA ILE A 51 10.22 1.97 -7.47
C ILE A 51 8.73 1.87 -7.14
N PRO A 52 7.98 0.90 -7.66
CA PRO A 52 6.59 0.71 -7.28
C PRO A 52 6.47 0.20 -5.83
N ILE A 53 5.61 0.83 -5.03
CA ILE A 53 5.32 0.42 -3.65
C ILE A 53 3.86 -0.01 -3.58
N ILE A 54 3.63 -1.33 -3.56
CA ILE A 54 2.30 -1.94 -3.64
C ILE A 54 2.08 -2.92 -2.49
N LEU A 55 0.80 -3.15 -2.16
CA LEU A 55 0.38 -4.22 -1.26
C LEU A 55 -0.23 -5.34 -2.09
N ASP A 56 0.52 -6.41 -2.30
CA ASP A 56 0.03 -7.60 -2.99
C ASP A 56 -0.84 -8.46 -2.07
N ILE A 57 -2.02 -8.84 -2.57
CA ILE A 57 -2.94 -9.73 -1.86
C ILE A 57 -3.44 -10.81 -2.81
N THR A 58 -3.96 -11.91 -2.23
CA THR A 58 -4.57 -12.96 -3.06
C THR A 58 -5.84 -12.45 -3.72
N LYS A 59 -6.18 -13.04 -4.88
CA LYS A 59 -7.44 -12.73 -5.58
C LYS A 59 -8.68 -13.00 -4.70
N GLU A 60 -8.60 -14.03 -3.86
CA GLU A 60 -9.67 -14.35 -2.91
C GLU A 60 -9.85 -13.23 -1.88
N SER A 61 -8.75 -12.78 -1.26
CA SER A 61 -8.79 -11.65 -0.33
C SER A 61 -9.31 -10.37 -1.00
N ALA A 62 -8.90 -10.10 -2.25
CA ALA A 62 -9.34 -8.92 -3.00
C ALA A 62 -10.85 -8.93 -3.30
N ASN A 63 -11.44 -10.07 -3.64
CA ASN A 63 -12.87 -10.20 -3.93
C ASN A 63 -13.76 -9.86 -2.71
N ASP A 64 -13.20 -9.98 -1.52
CA ASP A 64 -13.86 -9.73 -0.25
C ASP A 64 -13.79 -8.26 0.19
N LEU A 65 -13.00 -7.44 -0.50
CA LEU A 65 -12.85 -6.02 -0.23
C LEU A 65 -13.96 -5.21 -0.93
N LYS A 66 -14.32 -4.09 -0.30
CA LYS A 66 -15.29 -3.14 -0.86
C LYS A 66 -14.60 -1.80 -1.08
N ILE A 67 -14.81 -1.23 -2.26
CA ILE A 67 -14.36 0.13 -2.57
C ILE A 67 -15.02 1.11 -1.58
N ASN A 68 -14.26 2.11 -1.15
CA ASN A 68 -14.57 3.08 -0.10
C ASN A 68 -14.78 2.44 1.28
N SER A 69 -14.02 1.41 1.62
CA SER A 69 -14.06 0.82 2.96
C SER A 69 -12.68 0.70 3.60
N ASN A 70 -12.62 0.93 4.91
CA ASN A 70 -11.40 0.74 5.68
C ASN A 70 -11.14 -0.74 5.94
N VAL A 71 -9.88 -1.11 5.81
CA VAL A 71 -9.36 -2.44 6.07
C VAL A 71 -8.21 -2.34 7.06
N LYS A 72 -8.23 -3.17 8.10
CA LYS A 72 -7.14 -3.24 9.07
C LYS A 72 -5.98 -4.03 8.53
N LEU A 73 -4.78 -3.58 8.84
CA LEU A 73 -3.55 -4.30 8.59
C LEU A 73 -3.08 -4.93 9.90
N LEU A 74 -2.85 -6.24 9.87
CA LEU A 74 -2.39 -7.02 11.01
C LEU A 74 -0.97 -7.54 10.74
N TYR A 75 -0.07 -7.44 11.72
CA TYR A 75 1.21 -8.15 11.71
C TYR A 75 1.40 -8.82 13.08
N ASP A 76 1.72 -10.11 13.07
CA ASP A 76 1.85 -10.93 14.29
C ASP A 76 0.63 -10.81 15.24
N ASN A 77 -0.58 -10.84 14.67
CA ASN A 77 -1.87 -10.64 15.37
C ASN A 77 -2.08 -9.26 16.04
N ASN A 78 -1.20 -8.29 15.78
CA ASN A 78 -1.36 -6.92 16.23
C ASN A 78 -1.84 -6.02 15.10
N GLU A 79 -2.77 -5.12 15.41
CA GLU A 79 -3.20 -4.06 14.50
C GLU A 79 -2.10 -2.99 14.40
N ILE A 80 -1.60 -2.77 13.18
CA ILE A 80 -0.52 -1.82 12.91
C ILE A 80 -0.98 -0.58 12.16
N GLY A 81 -2.17 -0.62 11.54
CA GLY A 81 -2.69 0.47 10.73
C GLY A 81 -3.95 0.09 9.96
N GLU A 82 -4.45 1.05 9.19
CA GLU A 82 -5.60 0.87 8.30
C GLU A 82 -5.32 1.49 6.92
N ILE A 83 -5.97 0.95 5.90
CA ILE A 83 -5.97 1.53 4.55
C ILE A 83 -7.41 1.69 4.06
N LEU A 84 -7.63 2.70 3.22
CA LEU A 84 -8.86 2.87 2.46
C LEU A 84 -8.73 2.15 1.12
N VAL A 85 -9.66 1.24 0.84
CA VAL A 85 -9.78 0.55 -0.46
C VAL A 85 -10.60 1.39 -1.43
#